data_AF-J9SMR8-F1
#
_entry.id   AF-J9SMR8-F1
#
_cell.length_a   1.000
_cell.length_b   1.000
_cell.length_c   1.000
_cell.angle_alpha   90.00
_cell.angle_beta   90.00
_cell.angle_gamma   90.00
#
_symmetry.space_group_name_H-M   'P 1'
#
loop_
_entity.id
_entity.type
_entity.pdbx_description
1 polymer ?
#
loop_
_entity_poly.entity_id
_entity_poly.type
_entity_poly.pdbx_seq_one_letter_code
_entity_poly.pdbx_strand_id
1 'polypeptide(L)'
;MTRSAADPRLRRPVAAVARTYGRLLGAVLSVAKRCGAGRLGGGPAATAGVLVSVHLLAVTMWFGPLGIVAALGAGLVSAAVVRRRVRYRGLTEVERRTAEEVFGTASWLDDVVLTDLAGRGRRAFTLPAVDGRILCNLGTAFDAPLGTGTGAYPAPAQLLIHELVHAWQITAATSPGEFLADALADQARYELGEDVYGMHDADATHRALRRGDVERHATVVDRWFAGQSSPTRRPRDPNSPYLHEIEQLRSPRRRR
;
A
#
# COMPACT_ATOMS: atom_id res chain seq x y z
N MET A 1 -25.31 1.49 1.77
CA MET A 1 -25.37 0.03 2.05
C MET A 1 -24.42 -0.27 3.19
N THR A 2 -24.95 -0.56 4.37
CA THR A 2 -24.18 -1.03 5.53
C THR A 2 -23.72 -2.46 5.24
N ARG A 3 -22.40 -2.70 5.14
CA ARG A 3 -21.88 -4.07 5.04
C ARG A 3 -22.21 -4.80 6.34
N SER A 4 -22.84 -5.96 6.25
CA SER A 4 -23.04 -6.84 7.40
C SER A 4 -21.66 -7.26 7.92
N ALA A 5 -21.39 -7.01 9.20
CA ALA A 5 -20.14 -7.43 9.83
C ALA A 5 -20.05 -8.96 9.78
N ALA A 6 -18.94 -9.50 9.29
CA ALA A 6 -18.70 -10.94 9.30
C ALA A 6 -18.51 -11.44 10.74
N ASP A 7 -18.83 -12.73 10.97
CA ASP A 7 -18.66 -13.40 12.27
C ASP A 7 -17.23 -13.16 12.80
N PRO A 8 -17.09 -12.59 14.02
CA PRO A 8 -15.79 -12.39 14.67
C PRO A 8 -14.89 -13.63 14.67
N ARG A 9 -15.47 -14.83 14.66
CA ARG A 9 -14.76 -16.12 14.64
C ARG A 9 -14.03 -16.37 13.32
N LEU A 10 -14.49 -15.79 12.21
CA LEU A 10 -13.85 -15.92 10.89
C LEU A 10 -12.69 -14.93 10.68
N ARG A 11 -12.61 -13.86 11.48
CA ARG A 11 -11.64 -12.77 11.25
C ARG A 11 -10.20 -13.17 11.49
N ARG A 12 -9.94 -13.87 12.61
CA ARG A 12 -8.60 -14.37 12.96
C ARG A 12 -8.04 -15.36 11.93
N PRO A 13 -8.78 -16.43 11.52
CA PRO A 13 -8.26 -17.37 10.55
C PRO A 13 -8.07 -16.73 9.17
N VAL A 14 -9.00 -15.88 8.71
CA VAL A 14 -8.84 -15.19 7.41
C VAL A 14 -7.64 -14.24 7.42
N ALA A 15 -7.44 -13.47 8.49
CA ALA A 15 -6.25 -12.62 8.61
C ALA A 15 -4.95 -13.45 8.68
N ALA A 16 -4.96 -14.64 9.30
CA ALA A 16 -3.80 -15.53 9.31
C ALA A 16 -3.48 -16.06 7.91
N VAL A 17 -4.49 -16.46 7.14
CA VAL A 17 -4.32 -16.88 5.72
C VAL A 17 -3.78 -15.73 4.90
N ALA A 18 -4.33 -14.52 5.05
CA ALA A 18 -3.86 -13.33 4.35
C ALA A 18 -2.38 -13.02 4.66
N ARG A 19 -1.95 -13.15 5.93
CA ARG A 19 -0.54 -13.01 6.31
C ARG A 19 0.36 -14.04 5.62
N THR A 20 -0.05 -15.31 5.63
CA THR A 20 0.72 -16.39 4.98
C THR A 20 0.86 -16.12 3.48
N TYR A 21 -0.22 -15.67 2.83
CA TYR A 21 -0.20 -15.28 1.43
C TYR A 21 0.75 -14.10 1.17
N GLY A 22 0.72 -13.06 2.00
CA GLY A 22 1.63 -11.92 1.88
C GLY A 22 3.11 -12.28 2.04
N ARG A 23 3.43 -13.18 2.99
CA ARG A 23 4.79 -13.71 3.14
C ARG A 23 5.26 -14.45 1.90
N LEU A 24 4.40 -15.32 1.34
CA LEU A 24 4.68 -16.05 0.10
C LEU A 24 4.94 -15.07 -1.05
N LEU A 25 4.06 -14.07 -1.21
CA LEU A 25 4.18 -13.07 -2.26
C LEU A 25 5.51 -12.31 -2.17
N GLY A 26 5.86 -11.82 -0.98
CA GLY A 26 7.13 -11.11 -0.79
C GLY A 26 8.36 -12.00 -0.96
N ALA A 27 8.28 -13.29 -0.62
CA ALA A 27 9.35 -14.24 -0.90
C ALA A 27 9.56 -14.40 -2.41
N VAL A 28 8.47 -14.54 -3.19
CA VAL A 28 8.58 -14.66 -4.65
C VAL A 28 9.09 -13.37 -5.28
N LEU A 29 8.61 -12.20 -4.85
CA LEU A 29 9.15 -10.92 -5.33
C LEU A 29 10.66 -10.81 -5.05
N SER A 30 11.10 -11.25 -3.87
CA SER A 30 12.51 -11.26 -3.49
C SER A 30 13.35 -12.22 -4.34
N VAL A 31 12.83 -13.42 -4.63
CA VAL A 31 13.49 -14.40 -5.52
C VAL A 31 13.54 -13.86 -6.95
N ALA A 32 12.42 -13.34 -7.47
CA ALA A 32 12.35 -12.76 -8.81
C ALA A 32 13.37 -11.62 -8.98
N LYS A 33 13.49 -10.74 -7.97
CA LYS A 33 14.51 -9.70 -7.91
C LYS A 33 15.92 -10.28 -8.03
N ARG A 34 16.23 -11.31 -7.22
CA ARG A 34 17.55 -11.98 -7.23
C ARG A 34 17.85 -12.68 -8.55
N CYS A 35 16.83 -13.27 -9.18
CA CYS A 35 16.93 -13.90 -10.50
C CYS A 35 16.99 -12.89 -11.65
N GLY A 36 16.97 -11.59 -11.37
CA GLY A 36 17.11 -10.55 -12.39
C GLY A 36 15.84 -10.29 -13.19
N ALA A 37 14.64 -10.59 -12.64
CA ALA A 37 13.38 -10.26 -13.31
C ALA A 37 13.25 -8.77 -13.63
N GLY A 38 13.84 -7.89 -12.81
CA GLY A 38 13.94 -6.45 -13.10
C GLY A 38 14.80 -6.11 -14.33
N ARG A 39 15.62 -7.03 -14.83
CA ARG A 39 16.41 -6.90 -16.08
C ARG A 39 15.61 -7.27 -17.33
N LEU A 40 14.47 -7.96 -17.18
CA LEU A 40 13.59 -8.38 -18.27
C LEU A 40 12.64 -7.26 -18.75
N GLY A 41 12.69 -6.09 -18.10
CA GLY A 41 11.90 -4.91 -18.39
C GLY A 41 11.69 -4.12 -17.11
N GLY A 42 12.09 -2.84 -17.08
CA GLY A 42 11.88 -1.98 -15.92
C GLY A 42 10.41 -1.56 -15.79
N GLY A 43 9.93 -1.38 -14.56
CA GLY A 43 8.61 -0.78 -14.29
C GLY A 43 7.48 -1.76 -13.95
N PRO A 44 6.23 -1.25 -13.87
CA PRO A 44 5.10 -1.97 -13.29
C PRO A 44 4.74 -3.29 -13.99
N ALA A 45 5.05 -3.43 -15.29
CA ALA A 45 4.71 -4.61 -16.08
C ALA A 45 5.43 -5.90 -15.62
N ALA A 46 6.72 -5.82 -15.29
CA ALA A 46 7.46 -6.96 -14.78
C ALA A 46 6.95 -7.41 -13.40
N THR A 47 6.64 -6.43 -12.54
CA THR A 47 6.00 -6.71 -11.24
C THR A 47 4.62 -7.34 -11.42
N ALA A 48 3.77 -6.78 -12.30
CA ALA A 48 2.46 -7.33 -12.60
C ALA A 48 2.54 -8.77 -13.14
N GLY A 49 3.49 -9.07 -14.03
CA GLY A 49 3.74 -10.43 -14.53
C GLY A 49 4.09 -11.42 -13.42
N VAL A 50 4.94 -11.03 -12.47
CA VAL A 50 5.27 -11.87 -11.30
C VAL A 50 4.07 -12.02 -10.36
N LEU A 51 3.33 -10.95 -10.06
CA LEU A 51 2.13 -11.01 -9.22
C LEU A 51 1.06 -11.93 -9.81
N VAL A 52 0.83 -11.85 -11.13
CA VAL A 52 -0.05 -12.77 -11.86
C VAL A 52 0.47 -14.19 -11.72
N SER A 53 1.76 -14.42 -11.98
CA SER A 53 2.36 -15.76 -11.88
C SER A 53 2.22 -16.37 -10.48
N VAL A 54 2.35 -15.58 -9.42
CA VAL A 54 2.13 -16.04 -8.03
C VAL A 54 0.67 -16.36 -7.77
N HIS A 55 -0.27 -15.53 -8.24
CA HIS A 55 -1.69 -15.83 -8.12
C HIS A 55 -2.05 -17.11 -8.88
N LEU A 56 -1.52 -17.30 -10.10
CA LEU A 56 -1.70 -18.53 -10.86
C LEU A 56 -1.15 -19.73 -10.10
N LEU A 57 0.06 -19.63 -9.53
CA LEU A 57 0.68 -20.71 -8.74
C LEU A 57 -0.13 -21.04 -7.48
N ALA A 58 -0.58 -20.03 -6.73
CA ALA A 58 -1.38 -20.21 -5.52
C ALA A 58 -2.75 -20.82 -5.84
N VAL A 59 -3.42 -20.38 -6.90
CA VAL A 59 -4.68 -20.97 -7.38
C VAL A 59 -4.45 -22.41 -7.86
N THR A 60 -3.33 -22.69 -8.54
CA THR A 60 -2.96 -24.05 -8.98
C THR A 60 -2.68 -24.98 -7.80
N MET A 61 -2.00 -24.50 -6.76
CA MET A 61 -1.69 -25.27 -5.57
C MET A 61 -2.95 -25.60 -4.76
N TRP A 62 -3.97 -24.73 -4.78
CA TRP A 62 -5.21 -24.92 -4.00
C TRP A 62 -6.32 -25.66 -4.75
N PHE A 63 -6.40 -25.53 -6.09
CA PHE A 63 -7.47 -26.10 -6.91
C PHE A 63 -7.00 -27.17 -7.91
N GLY A 64 -5.71 -27.53 -7.89
CA GLY A 64 -5.12 -28.49 -8.83
C GLY A 64 -5.01 -27.96 -10.28
N PRO A 65 -4.70 -28.83 -11.27
CA PRO A 65 -4.50 -28.43 -12.66
C PRO A 65 -5.72 -27.76 -13.32
N LEU A 66 -6.94 -28.02 -12.83
CA LEU A 66 -8.17 -27.35 -13.29
C LEU A 66 -8.22 -25.87 -12.87
N GLY A 67 -7.56 -25.50 -11.76
CA GLY A 67 -7.37 -24.11 -11.33
C GLY A 67 -6.58 -23.28 -12.34
N ILE A 68 -5.67 -23.90 -13.11
CA ILE A 68 -4.89 -23.24 -14.17
C ILE A 68 -5.81 -22.74 -15.28
N VAL A 69 -6.86 -23.47 -15.66
CA VAL A 69 -7.77 -23.06 -16.76
C VAL A 69 -8.61 -21.84 -16.35
N ALA A 70 -9.14 -21.83 -15.12
CA ALA A 70 -9.86 -20.67 -14.57
C ALA A 70 -8.93 -19.47 -14.38
N ALA A 71 -7.70 -19.71 -13.93
CA ALA A 71 -6.70 -18.69 -13.69
C ALA A 71 -6.07 -18.16 -15.00
N LEU A 72 -5.94 -18.98 -16.04
CA LEU A 72 -5.56 -18.57 -17.40
C LEU A 72 -6.68 -17.77 -18.06
N GLY A 73 -7.96 -18.11 -17.85
CA GLY A 73 -9.09 -17.28 -18.28
C GLY A 73 -9.08 -15.89 -17.64
N ALA A 74 -8.84 -15.80 -16.33
CA ALA A 74 -8.66 -14.53 -15.61
C ALA A 74 -7.33 -13.83 -15.93
N GLY A 75 -6.27 -14.60 -16.22
CA GLY A 75 -4.92 -14.16 -16.54
C GLY A 75 -4.78 -13.63 -17.95
N LEU A 76 -5.52 -14.16 -18.93
CA LEU A 76 -5.65 -13.62 -20.29
C LEU A 76 -6.38 -12.27 -20.28
N VAL A 77 -7.41 -12.13 -19.44
CA VAL A 77 -8.07 -10.83 -19.20
C VAL A 77 -7.11 -9.86 -18.51
N SER A 78 -6.34 -10.32 -17.52
CA SER A 78 -5.34 -9.48 -16.82
C SER A 78 -4.17 -9.08 -17.72
N ALA A 79 -3.67 -9.96 -18.58
CA ALA A 79 -2.62 -9.66 -19.56
C ALA A 79 -3.13 -8.77 -20.72
N ALA A 80 -4.41 -8.87 -21.09
CA ALA A 80 -5.04 -7.95 -22.04
C ALA A 80 -5.33 -6.57 -21.40
N VAL A 81 -5.65 -6.53 -20.11
CA VAL A 81 -5.81 -5.28 -19.34
C VAL A 81 -4.46 -4.61 -19.08
N VAL A 82 -3.40 -5.37 -18.81
CA VAL A 82 -2.01 -4.88 -18.74
C VAL A 82 -1.46 -4.50 -20.13
N ARG A 83 -2.04 -5.01 -21.22
CA ARG A 83 -1.81 -4.51 -22.60
C ARG A 83 -2.46 -3.15 -22.86
N ARG A 84 -3.37 -2.65 -22.00
CA ARG A 84 -3.63 -1.20 -21.95
C ARG A 84 -2.37 -0.56 -21.40
N ARG A 85 -1.87 0.50 -22.04
CA ARG A 85 -0.62 1.18 -21.67
C ARG A 85 -0.68 1.63 -20.21
N VAL A 86 -0.17 0.81 -19.28
CA VAL A 86 0.04 1.19 -17.89
C VAL A 86 1.00 2.36 -17.91
N ARG A 87 0.54 3.51 -17.43
CA ARG A 87 1.34 4.71 -17.32
C ARG A 87 2.06 4.67 -16.00
N TYR A 88 3.33 5.07 -16.03
CA TYR A 88 4.12 5.17 -14.83
C TYR A 88 5.17 6.25 -14.98
N ARG A 89 5.55 6.85 -13.86
CA ARG A 89 6.58 7.88 -13.77
C ARG A 89 7.09 7.97 -12.34
N GLY A 90 8.24 8.62 -12.16
CA GLY A 90 8.66 9.05 -10.82
C GLY A 90 7.79 10.19 -10.28
N LEU A 91 8.09 10.59 -9.04
CA LEU A 91 7.58 11.84 -8.49
C LEU A 91 8.12 13.02 -9.31
N THR A 92 7.26 14.00 -9.58
CA THR A 92 7.71 15.32 -10.05
C THR A 92 8.36 16.09 -8.90
N GLU A 93 9.11 17.14 -9.22
CA GLU A 93 9.75 17.99 -8.21
C GLU A 93 8.76 18.62 -7.22
N VAL A 94 7.55 18.97 -7.67
CA VAL A 94 6.51 19.53 -6.80
C VAL A 94 5.98 18.45 -5.85
N GLU A 95 5.67 17.26 -6.38
CA GLU A 95 5.20 16.12 -5.57
C GLU A 95 6.26 15.68 -4.55
N ARG A 96 7.53 15.66 -4.96
CA ARG A 96 8.67 15.35 -4.09
C ARG A 96 8.78 16.36 -2.96
N ARG A 97 8.74 17.66 -3.25
CA ARG A 97 8.76 18.70 -2.22
C ARG A 97 7.57 18.60 -1.25
N THR A 98 6.37 18.31 -1.75
CA THR A 98 5.21 18.05 -0.89
C THR A 98 5.44 16.83 0.02
N ALA A 99 6.05 15.76 -0.49
CA ALA A 99 6.39 14.61 0.33
C ALA A 99 7.45 14.96 1.40
N GLU A 100 8.47 15.75 1.05
CA GLU A 100 9.52 16.15 1.98
C GLU A 100 9.01 16.99 3.17
N GLU A 101 7.87 17.66 3.04
CA GLU A 101 7.20 18.32 4.18
C GLU A 101 6.80 17.32 5.29
N VAL A 102 6.51 16.08 4.91
CA VAL A 102 6.11 15.00 5.82
C VAL A 102 7.32 14.18 6.23
N PHE A 103 8.04 13.64 5.25
CA PHE A 103 9.09 12.62 5.46
C PHE A 103 10.49 13.22 5.65
N GLY A 104 10.66 14.53 5.45
CA GLY A 104 11.98 15.14 5.29
C GLY A 104 12.66 14.71 3.98
N THR A 105 13.87 15.21 3.76
CA THR A 105 14.69 14.77 2.61
C THR A 105 15.04 13.29 2.76
N ALA A 106 14.60 12.48 1.80
CA ALA A 106 14.70 11.04 1.86
C ALA A 106 15.04 10.44 0.49
N SER A 107 16.15 9.68 0.42
CA SER A 107 16.59 9.04 -0.83
C SER A 107 15.65 7.95 -1.34
N TRP A 108 14.81 7.36 -0.47
CA TRP A 108 13.83 6.37 -0.88
C TRP A 108 12.71 6.95 -1.75
N LEU A 109 12.50 8.27 -1.73
CA LEU A 109 11.55 8.94 -2.62
C LEU A 109 11.94 8.78 -4.09
N ASP A 110 13.23 8.62 -4.38
CA ASP A 110 13.74 8.40 -5.74
C ASP A 110 13.43 6.97 -6.26
N ASP A 111 13.13 6.04 -5.34
CA ASP A 111 12.70 4.67 -5.65
C ASP A 111 11.17 4.56 -5.89
N VAL A 112 10.41 5.64 -5.68
CA VAL A 112 8.94 5.65 -5.85
C VAL A 112 8.56 5.80 -7.32
N VAL A 113 7.66 4.92 -7.77
CA VAL A 113 7.06 4.93 -9.10
C VAL A 113 5.55 5.07 -8.95
N LEU A 114 5.01 6.21 -9.36
CA LEU A 114 3.57 6.40 -9.51
C LEU A 114 3.09 5.60 -10.70
N THR A 115 1.92 4.96 -10.58
CA THR A 115 1.32 4.17 -11.66
C THR A 115 -0.20 4.26 -11.66
N ASP A 116 -0.82 3.97 -12.81
CA ASP A 116 -2.26 3.77 -12.97
C ASP A 116 -2.65 2.29 -13.18
N LEU A 117 -1.76 1.38 -12.77
CA LEU A 117 -1.95 -0.06 -12.81
C LEU A 117 -3.34 -0.43 -12.26
N ALA A 118 -4.18 -1.00 -13.13
CA ALA A 118 -5.55 -1.35 -12.80
C ALA A 118 -5.61 -2.37 -11.64
N GLY A 119 -5.90 -1.86 -10.44
CA GLY A 119 -6.17 -2.67 -9.25
C GLY A 119 -7.65 -3.02 -9.09
N ARG A 120 -7.98 -3.76 -8.02
CA ARG A 120 -9.35 -4.13 -7.64
C ARG A 120 -10.17 -2.86 -7.34
N GLY A 121 -11.08 -2.50 -8.25
CA GLY A 121 -12.03 -1.39 -8.05
C GLY A 121 -11.47 0.03 -8.15
N ARG A 122 -10.39 0.25 -8.93
CA ARG A 122 -9.72 1.57 -9.10
C ARG A 122 -9.15 2.19 -7.81
N ARG A 123 -9.05 1.40 -6.74
CA ARG A 123 -8.48 1.84 -5.45
C ARG A 123 -6.98 2.07 -5.59
N ALA A 124 -6.49 3.05 -4.84
CA ALA A 124 -5.06 3.23 -4.64
C ALA A 124 -4.49 2.06 -3.81
N PHE A 125 -3.21 1.77 -4.04
CA PHE A 125 -2.46 0.76 -3.29
C PHE A 125 -0.96 0.98 -3.51
N THR A 126 -0.15 0.54 -2.55
CA THR A 126 1.31 0.62 -2.64
C THR A 126 1.95 -0.74 -2.36
N LEU A 127 2.94 -1.13 -3.17
CA LEU A 127 3.60 -2.43 -3.05
C LEU A 127 5.08 -2.40 -3.49
N PRO A 128 5.91 -3.32 -2.95
CA PRO A 128 7.29 -3.49 -3.41
C PRO A 128 7.33 -4.10 -4.82
N ALA A 129 8.20 -3.57 -5.67
CA ALA A 129 8.40 -4.03 -7.05
C ALA A 129 9.51 -5.07 -7.17
N VAL A 130 9.47 -5.85 -8.25
CA VAL A 130 10.50 -6.88 -8.53
C VAL A 130 11.87 -6.30 -8.90
N ASP A 131 11.91 -5.05 -9.37
CA ASP A 131 13.15 -4.32 -9.64
C ASP A 131 13.71 -3.61 -8.39
N GLY A 132 13.04 -3.75 -7.24
CA GLY A 132 13.43 -3.12 -5.98
C GLY A 132 12.88 -1.71 -5.79
N ARG A 133 12.15 -1.17 -6.76
CA ARG A 133 11.40 0.10 -6.61
C ARG A 133 10.13 -0.11 -5.78
N ILE A 134 9.40 0.98 -5.55
CA ILE A 134 8.12 0.97 -4.85
C ILE A 134 7.05 1.46 -5.82
N LEU A 135 6.03 0.64 -6.07
CA LEU A 135 4.91 1.04 -6.92
C LEU A 135 3.83 1.66 -6.04
N CYS A 136 3.52 2.94 -6.28
CA CYS A 136 2.38 3.63 -5.68
C CYS A 136 1.31 3.81 -6.77
N ASN A 137 0.30 2.96 -6.76
CA ASN A 137 -0.85 3.10 -7.64
C ASN A 137 -1.81 4.13 -7.07
N LEU A 138 -2.06 5.22 -7.79
CA LEU A 138 -2.96 6.28 -7.34
C LEU A 138 -4.37 6.16 -7.93
N GLY A 139 -4.62 5.13 -8.74
CA GLY A 139 -5.91 4.91 -9.39
C GLY A 139 -6.32 6.13 -10.22
N THR A 140 -7.47 6.71 -9.92
CA THR A 140 -8.00 7.89 -10.65
C THR A 140 -7.25 9.19 -10.37
N ALA A 141 -6.42 9.23 -9.33
CA ALA A 141 -5.65 10.42 -8.97
C ALA A 141 -4.28 10.49 -9.66
N PHE A 142 -3.92 9.51 -10.51
CA PHE A 142 -2.61 9.46 -11.18
C PHE A 142 -2.26 10.74 -11.97
N ASP A 143 -3.25 11.32 -12.65
CA ASP A 143 -3.08 12.53 -13.45
C ASP A 143 -3.02 13.82 -12.62
N ALA A 144 -3.54 13.79 -11.40
CA ALA A 144 -3.52 14.93 -10.49
C ALA A 144 -3.26 14.49 -9.03
N PRO A 145 -2.06 13.99 -8.68
CA PRO A 145 -1.77 13.50 -7.33
C PRO A 145 -1.87 14.59 -6.25
N LEU A 146 -1.68 15.85 -6.64
CA LEU A 146 -1.82 17.04 -5.80
C LEU A 146 -3.16 17.77 -5.98
N GLY A 147 -4.12 17.17 -6.71
CA GLY A 147 -5.42 17.78 -7.01
C GLY A 147 -6.28 18.01 -5.77
N THR A 148 -7.44 18.65 -5.92
CA THR A 148 -8.29 19.19 -4.84
C THR A 148 -8.85 18.18 -3.83
N GLY A 149 -8.48 16.90 -3.90
CA GLY A 149 -9.03 15.83 -3.07
C GLY A 149 -10.45 15.42 -3.48
N THR A 150 -10.84 14.19 -3.14
CA THR A 150 -12.22 13.68 -3.34
C THR A 150 -12.58 12.66 -2.28
N GLY A 151 -13.86 12.60 -1.90
CA GLY A 151 -14.41 11.54 -1.05
C GLY A 151 -13.65 11.36 0.27
N ALA A 152 -12.97 10.22 0.43
CA ALA A 152 -12.23 9.86 1.64
C ALA A 152 -10.97 10.72 1.87
N TYR A 153 -10.44 11.38 0.84
CA TYR A 153 -9.23 12.20 0.89
C TYR A 153 -9.55 13.62 0.38
N PRO A 154 -10.23 14.46 1.16
CA PRO A 154 -10.74 15.75 0.69
C PRO A 154 -9.69 16.86 0.60
N ALA A 155 -8.49 16.69 1.17
CA ALA A 155 -7.44 17.70 1.08
C ALA A 155 -6.49 17.45 -0.10
N PRO A 156 -5.90 18.52 -0.67
CA PRO A 156 -4.87 18.38 -1.70
C PRO A 156 -3.72 17.49 -1.25
N ALA A 157 -3.24 16.64 -2.16
CA ALA A 157 -2.15 15.68 -1.92
C ALA A 157 -2.40 14.62 -0.82
N GLN A 158 -3.54 14.60 -0.13
CA GLN A 158 -3.77 13.72 1.01
C GLN A 158 -3.66 12.22 0.63
N LEU A 159 -4.23 11.83 -0.52
CA LEU A 159 -4.09 10.46 -1.02
C LEU A 159 -2.64 10.12 -1.38
N LEU A 160 -1.90 11.05 -1.99
CA LEU A 160 -0.48 10.85 -2.28
C LEU A 160 0.30 10.61 -0.98
N ILE A 161 0.08 11.44 0.04
CA ILE A 161 0.73 11.28 1.35
C ILE A 161 0.38 9.93 1.98
N HIS A 162 -0.88 9.51 1.93
CA HIS A 162 -1.31 8.19 2.42
C HIS A 162 -0.49 7.06 1.79
N GLU A 163 -0.42 7.03 0.46
CA GLU A 163 0.32 6.00 -0.28
C GLU A 163 1.84 6.08 -0.05
N LEU A 164 2.38 7.29 0.16
CA LEU A 164 3.79 7.48 0.50
C LEU A 164 4.13 6.99 1.93
N VAL A 165 3.17 6.98 2.86
CA VAL A 165 3.39 6.31 4.16
C VAL A 165 3.58 4.82 3.96
N HIS A 166 2.82 4.18 3.08
CA HIS A 166 3.05 2.78 2.72
C HIS A 166 4.40 2.56 2.05
N ALA A 167 4.83 3.49 1.19
CA ALA A 167 6.16 3.44 0.60
C ALA A 167 7.25 3.52 1.67
N TRP A 168 7.14 4.44 2.63
CA TRP A 168 8.04 4.51 3.78
C TRP A 168 8.03 3.19 4.58
N GLN A 169 6.85 2.62 4.87
CA GLN A 169 6.70 1.36 5.59
C GLN A 169 7.41 0.19 4.88
N ILE A 170 7.36 0.13 3.54
CA ILE A 170 8.12 -0.85 2.74
C ILE A 170 9.62 -0.70 2.97
N THR A 171 10.13 0.54 3.01
CA THR A 171 11.56 0.80 3.23
C THR A 171 11.99 0.47 4.66
N ALA A 172 11.08 0.60 5.62
CA ALA A 172 11.33 0.34 7.04
C ALA A 172 11.10 -1.13 7.44
N ALA A 173 10.44 -1.92 6.60
CA ALA A 173 10.13 -3.32 6.88
C ALA A 173 11.39 -4.21 6.83
N THR A 174 11.44 -5.25 7.66
CA THR A 174 12.53 -6.24 7.62
C THR A 174 12.57 -7.01 6.30
N SER A 175 11.42 -7.18 5.64
CA SER A 175 11.35 -7.76 4.31
C SER A 175 10.06 -7.35 3.57
N PRO A 176 10.03 -7.44 2.22
CA PRO A 176 8.81 -7.28 1.44
C PRO A 176 7.68 -8.20 1.90
N GLY A 177 8.00 -9.43 2.32
CA GLY A 177 7.02 -10.41 2.77
C GLY A 177 6.39 -10.06 4.11
N GLU A 178 7.11 -9.39 4.99
CA GLU A 178 6.55 -8.91 6.26
C GLU A 178 5.56 -7.77 6.03
N PHE A 179 5.96 -6.76 5.25
CA PHE A 179 5.06 -5.66 4.88
C PHE A 179 3.78 -6.18 4.21
N LEU A 180 3.92 -7.05 3.20
CA LEU A 180 2.77 -7.59 2.47
C LEU A 180 1.88 -8.48 3.36
N ALA A 181 2.46 -9.19 4.33
CA ALA A 181 1.67 -9.97 5.28
C ALA A 181 0.75 -9.06 6.12
N ASP A 182 1.30 -7.97 6.63
CA ASP A 182 0.55 -7.02 7.46
C ASP A 182 -0.49 -6.25 6.63
N ALA A 183 -0.12 -5.74 5.44
CA ALA A 183 -1.04 -5.02 4.55
C ALA A 183 -2.22 -5.89 4.08
N LEU A 184 -1.98 -7.17 3.74
CA LEU A 184 -3.06 -8.09 3.34
C LEU A 184 -3.94 -8.49 4.52
N ALA A 185 -3.37 -8.60 5.72
CA ALA A 185 -4.17 -8.82 6.93
C ALA A 185 -5.11 -7.64 7.21
N ASP A 186 -4.66 -6.41 7.00
CA ASP A 186 -5.48 -5.19 7.16
C ASP A 186 -6.61 -5.16 6.14
N GLN A 187 -6.31 -5.41 4.86
CA GLN A 187 -7.33 -5.48 3.83
C GLN A 187 -8.36 -6.58 4.14
N ALA A 188 -7.92 -7.76 4.59
CA ALA A 188 -8.83 -8.84 4.96
C ALA A 188 -9.76 -8.46 6.12
N ARG A 189 -9.23 -7.80 7.16
CA ARG A 189 -10.02 -7.28 8.29
C ARG A 189 -11.04 -6.23 7.82
N TYR A 190 -10.62 -5.32 6.94
CA TYR A 190 -11.50 -4.32 6.33
C TYR A 190 -12.62 -4.94 5.50
N GLU A 191 -12.33 -5.94 4.67
CA GLU A 191 -13.34 -6.67 3.87
C GLU A 191 -14.36 -7.39 4.76
N LEU A 192 -13.96 -7.82 5.96
CA LEU A 192 -14.82 -8.42 6.99
C LEU A 192 -15.57 -7.39 7.86
N GLY A 193 -15.40 -6.10 7.59
CA GLY A 193 -16.14 -5.00 8.21
C GLY A 193 -15.47 -4.38 9.45
N GLU A 194 -14.19 -4.64 9.69
CA GLU A 194 -13.43 -3.88 10.71
C GLU A 194 -13.06 -2.48 10.21
N ASP A 195 -13.15 -1.50 11.10
CA ASP A 195 -12.66 -0.15 10.84
C ASP A 195 -11.15 -0.08 11.06
N VAL A 196 -10.38 -0.53 10.05
CA VAL A 196 -8.91 -0.47 10.06
C VAL A 196 -8.37 0.96 9.91
N TYR A 197 -9.23 1.89 9.49
CA TYR A 197 -8.96 3.33 9.36
C TYR A 197 -9.30 4.08 10.66
N GLY A 198 -9.93 3.42 11.62
CA GLY A 198 -10.51 4.02 12.80
C GLY A 198 -9.47 4.62 13.73
N MET A 199 -9.38 5.95 13.75
CA MET A 199 -8.76 6.71 14.83
C MET A 199 -9.78 6.82 15.96
N HIS A 200 -9.88 5.81 16.82
CA HIS A 200 -10.82 5.84 17.95
C HIS A 200 -10.46 6.98 18.93
N ASP A 201 -11.49 7.49 19.64
CA ASP A 201 -11.53 8.67 20.53
C ASP A 201 -10.32 8.92 21.44
N ALA A 202 -10.23 10.15 21.98
CA ALA A 202 -9.13 10.70 22.79
C ALA A 202 -8.54 9.79 23.89
N ASP A 203 -9.27 8.78 24.39
CA ASP A 203 -8.74 7.78 25.33
C ASP A 203 -7.83 6.72 24.66
N ALA A 204 -7.96 6.51 23.35
CA ALA A 204 -7.11 5.63 22.55
C ALA A 204 -5.80 6.30 22.09
N THR A 205 -5.60 7.59 22.39
CA THR A 205 -4.34 8.32 22.19
C THR A 205 -3.15 7.65 22.87
N HIS A 206 -3.41 6.77 23.85
CA HIS A 206 -2.40 6.00 24.58
C HIS A 206 -2.15 4.59 24.01
N ARG A 207 -2.89 4.14 22.99
CA ARG A 207 -2.58 2.88 22.29
C ARG A 207 -1.60 3.18 21.18
N ALA A 208 -0.31 2.98 21.49
CA ALA A 208 0.76 2.95 20.51
C ALA A 208 0.35 2.09 19.30
N LEU A 209 0.65 2.57 18.08
CA LEU A 209 0.42 1.82 16.84
C LEU A 209 1.04 0.42 16.98
N ARG A 210 0.23 -0.61 16.75
CA ARG A 210 0.70 -1.99 16.88
C ARG A 210 1.33 -2.44 15.56
N ARG A 211 2.19 -3.44 15.64
CA ARG A 211 2.64 -4.18 14.45
C ARG A 211 1.41 -4.72 13.72
N GLY A 212 1.30 -4.42 12.42
CA GLY A 212 0.13 -4.74 11.61
C GLY A 212 -1.01 -3.72 11.67
N ASP A 213 -0.77 -2.46 12.09
CA ASP A 213 -1.73 -1.35 11.92
C ASP A 213 -1.28 -0.43 10.76
N VAL A 214 -1.09 -1.02 9.59
CA VAL A 214 -0.45 -0.41 8.40
C VAL A 214 -1.32 0.72 7.85
N GLU A 215 -2.62 0.47 7.67
CA GLU A 215 -3.60 1.43 7.17
C GLU A 215 -3.88 2.55 8.19
N ARG A 216 -3.93 2.21 9.48
CA ARG A 216 -4.15 3.20 10.55
C ARG A 216 -3.00 4.18 10.65
N HIS A 217 -1.75 3.71 10.54
CA HIS A 217 -0.60 4.60 10.52
C HIS A 217 -0.66 5.58 9.34
N ALA A 218 -0.95 5.10 8.13
CA ALA A 218 -1.13 5.95 6.94
C ALA A 218 -2.26 6.97 7.15
N THR A 219 -3.38 6.54 7.75
CA THR A 219 -4.52 7.40 8.08
C THR A 219 -4.17 8.50 9.07
N VAL A 220 -3.44 8.17 10.15
CA VAL A 220 -3.01 9.15 11.16
C VAL A 220 -2.22 10.28 10.51
N VAL A 221 -1.28 9.90 9.63
CA VAL A 221 -0.36 10.84 8.97
C VAL A 221 -1.08 11.66 7.90
N ASP A 222 -1.89 11.03 7.04
CA ASP A 222 -2.62 11.76 6.00
C ASP A 222 -3.63 12.74 6.60
N ARG A 223 -4.30 12.35 7.70
CA ARG A 223 -5.27 13.22 8.37
C ARG A 223 -4.58 14.32 9.13
N TRP A 224 -3.40 14.08 9.69
CA TRP A 224 -2.58 15.14 10.28
C TRP A 224 -2.14 16.14 9.21
N PHE A 225 -1.64 15.65 8.09
CA PHE A 225 -1.24 16.47 6.95
C PHE A 225 -2.41 17.34 6.47
N ALA A 226 -3.61 16.77 6.40
CA ALA A 226 -4.83 17.44 5.96
C ALA A 226 -5.54 18.29 7.03
N GLY A 227 -5.11 18.25 8.30
CA GLY A 227 -5.76 18.98 9.39
C GLY A 227 -7.07 18.35 9.89
N GLN A 228 -7.25 17.05 9.69
CA GLN A 228 -8.45 16.29 10.06
C GLN A 228 -8.32 15.55 11.40
N SER A 229 -7.10 15.30 11.89
CA SER A 229 -6.84 14.55 13.13
C SER A 229 -6.41 15.42 14.31
N SER A 230 -6.29 16.75 14.13
CA SER A 230 -5.82 17.66 15.17
C SER A 230 -6.96 18.41 15.87
N PRO A 231 -6.83 18.77 17.16
CA PRO A 231 -7.79 19.60 17.89
C PRO A 231 -8.04 20.97 17.25
N THR A 232 -7.01 21.55 16.63
CA THR A 232 -7.09 22.88 16.00
C THR A 232 -7.58 22.82 14.55
N ARG A 233 -7.77 21.61 14.00
CA ARG A 233 -8.08 21.34 12.58
C ARG A 233 -7.13 22.02 11.59
N ARG A 234 -5.92 22.34 12.04
CA ARG A 234 -4.88 22.96 11.22
C ARG A 234 -4.11 21.87 10.46
N PRO A 235 -3.90 22.02 9.13
CA PRO A 235 -2.99 21.15 8.39
C PRO A 235 -1.59 21.14 9.01
N ARG A 236 -1.04 19.94 9.22
CA ARG A 236 0.29 19.73 9.83
C ARG A 236 0.41 20.37 11.23
N ASP A 237 -0.63 20.24 12.05
CA ASP A 237 -0.64 20.84 13.39
C ASP A 237 0.52 20.32 14.26
N PRO A 238 1.39 21.21 14.80
CA PRO A 238 2.45 20.84 15.74
C PRO A 238 1.93 20.41 17.11
N ASN A 239 0.61 20.52 17.40
CA ASN A 239 -0.01 20.02 18.63
C ASN A 239 -0.81 18.73 18.40
N SER A 240 -0.53 18.00 17.32
CA SER A 240 -1.21 16.74 17.04
C SER A 240 -0.99 15.73 18.18
N PRO A 241 -2.03 14.99 18.61
CA PRO A 241 -1.86 13.92 19.59
C PRO A 241 -0.99 12.76 19.08
N TYR A 242 -0.70 12.71 17.78
CA TYR A 242 0.08 11.65 17.12
C TYR A 242 1.48 12.09 16.67
N LEU A 243 2.03 13.17 17.23
CA LEU A 243 3.34 13.71 16.81
C LEU A 243 4.45 12.68 16.87
N HIS A 244 4.47 11.85 17.92
CA HIS A 244 5.50 10.82 18.09
C HIS A 244 5.51 9.82 16.92
N GLU A 245 4.34 9.41 16.42
CA GLU A 245 4.21 8.56 15.23
C GLU A 245 4.67 9.28 13.97
N ILE A 246 4.31 10.56 13.82
CA ILE A 246 4.68 11.38 12.66
C ILE A 246 6.19 11.62 12.60
N GLU A 247 6.84 11.88 13.74
CA GLU A 247 8.28 12.14 13.82
C GLU A 247 9.14 10.90 13.48
N GLN A 248 8.62 9.69 13.69
CA GLN A 248 9.30 8.46 13.27
C GLN A 248 9.53 8.42 11.76
N LEU A 249 8.67 9.04 10.96
CA LEU A 249 8.80 9.07 9.49
C LEU A 249 10.04 9.83 9.03
N ARG A 250 10.48 10.82 9.81
CA ARG A 250 11.64 11.69 9.51
C ARG A 250 12.96 11.11 10.02
N SER A 251 12.91 10.05 10.81
CA SER A 251 14.10 9.45 11.40
C SER A 251 14.79 8.53 10.40
N PRO A 252 16.09 8.73 10.09
CA PRO A 252 16.83 7.80 9.25
C PRO A 252 17.00 6.47 9.99
N ARG A 253 16.20 5.44 9.65
CA ARG A 253 16.51 4.09 10.08
C ARG A 253 17.67 3.56 9.24
N ARG A 254 18.79 3.26 9.91
CA ARG A 254 19.95 2.58 9.29
C ARG A 254 19.47 1.32 8.57
N ARG A 255 19.61 1.28 7.24
CA ARG A 255 19.51 0.04 6.46
C ARG A 255 20.52 -0.94 7.07
N ARG A 256 20.05 -2.09 7.57
CA ARG A 256 20.93 -3.23 7.92
C ARG A 256 21.18 -4.07 6.67
#